data_AF-A0AAQ3G934-F1
#
_entry.id   AF-A0AAQ3G934-F1
#
_cell.length_a   1.000
_cell.length_b   1.000
_cell.length_c   1.000
_cell.angle_alpha   90.00
_cell.angle_beta   90.00
_cell.angle_gamma   90.00
#
_symmetry.space_group_name_H-M   'P 1'
#
loop_
_entity.id
_entity.type
_entity.pdbx_description
1 polymer ?
#
loop_
_entity_poly.entity_id
_entity_poly.type
_entity_poly.pdbx_seq_one_letter_code
_entity_poly.pdbx_strand_id
1 'polypeptide(L)'
;MRFCKLLFVGCLTLVSLASHAENLKGLYQVRQPVNGQAPQERDRATQAALDTLVLRLTGDPKAAQNPGLAPIRKDPQQIISQFGFDAGPPEVLKVDFDPATTEQALRRAGLPVWGASRPSILGWWLNDSTEGASLVGDGQTAASALRTAAQHRGLPLRLPLADLSEQLVATAPALESADPAPLRSASERYNADALLAVHAREEGGQWQAKWRLWLGDQKEAGSVQGADQAAIADAVMLAVAERLAPRFVAKPGASGQQTLEVQGMNLEHYAALLRLLEPFGVRLQSVQGDRIVYRVNGSADQLRAQLSLAKLQELPAEAPVPVAPAQPAADGTPAVAAPAPAPAAAAPSLRFRW
;
A
#
# COMPACT_ATOMS: atom_id res chain seq x y z
N MET A 1 23.96 -44.86 6.29
CA MET A 1 23.72 -43.51 6.88
C MET A 1 24.11 -42.34 5.96
N ARG A 2 24.04 -42.47 4.63
CA ARG A 2 24.32 -41.37 3.67
C ARG A 2 23.10 -40.92 2.86
N PHE A 3 22.02 -41.70 2.85
CA PHE A 3 20.78 -41.40 2.11
C PHE A 3 19.84 -40.42 2.84
N CYS A 4 19.80 -40.46 4.18
CA CYS A 4 18.99 -39.50 4.96
C CYS A 4 19.54 -38.06 4.93
N LYS A 5 20.83 -37.86 4.63
CA LYS A 5 21.42 -36.52 4.52
C LYS A 5 21.07 -35.83 3.20
N LEU A 6 20.78 -36.59 2.13
CA LEU A 6 20.33 -36.03 0.85
C LEU A 6 18.84 -35.66 0.86
N LEU A 7 18.02 -36.36 1.67
CA LEU A 7 16.60 -36.01 1.87
C LEU A 7 16.41 -34.71 2.67
N PHE A 8 17.34 -34.36 3.58
CA PHE A 8 17.29 -33.10 4.32
C PHE A 8 17.72 -31.87 3.50
N VAL A 9 18.51 -32.06 2.44
CA VAL A 9 18.92 -30.97 1.53
C VAL A 9 17.85 -30.70 0.47
N GLY A 10 17.05 -31.71 0.09
CA GLY A 10 15.91 -31.55 -0.82
C GLY A 10 14.75 -30.72 -0.22
N CYS A 11 14.44 -30.90 1.06
CA CYS A 11 13.33 -30.17 1.71
C CYS A 11 13.64 -28.71 2.08
N LEU A 12 14.90 -28.27 2.08
CA LEU A 12 15.25 -26.88 2.41
C LEU A 12 15.10 -25.90 1.22
N THR A 13 14.85 -26.40 0.01
CA THR A 13 14.75 -25.58 -1.21
C THR A 13 13.31 -25.19 -1.58
N LEU A 14 12.31 -25.61 -0.79
CA LEU A 14 10.89 -25.36 -1.05
C LEU A 14 10.28 -24.24 -0.19
N VAL A 15 11.07 -23.54 0.64
CA VAL A 15 10.62 -22.36 1.39
C VAL A 15 11.19 -21.09 0.77
N SER A 16 11.15 -20.99 -0.55
CA SER A 16 11.11 -19.68 -1.20
C SER A 16 9.67 -19.18 -1.09
N LEU A 17 9.33 -18.58 0.04
CA LEU A 17 8.11 -17.79 0.19
C LEU A 17 8.20 -16.68 -0.85
N ALA A 18 7.57 -16.91 -2.01
CA ALA A 18 7.34 -15.85 -2.97
C ALA A 18 6.66 -14.71 -2.22
N SER A 19 7.39 -13.62 -1.98
CA SER A 19 6.85 -12.37 -1.48
C SER A 19 5.96 -11.81 -2.58
N HIS A 20 4.71 -12.27 -2.61
CA HIS A 20 3.71 -11.69 -3.46
C HIS A 20 3.41 -10.30 -2.90
N ALA A 21 3.96 -9.27 -3.54
CA ALA A 21 3.29 -7.98 -3.59
C ALA A 21 1.90 -8.26 -4.16
N GLU A 22 0.92 -8.41 -3.26
CA GLU A 22 -0.45 -8.73 -3.60
C GLU A 22 -1.07 -7.47 -4.19
N ASN A 23 -0.99 -7.34 -5.52
CA ASN A 23 -1.79 -6.35 -6.23
C ASN A 23 -3.25 -6.59 -5.86
N LEU A 24 -3.88 -5.61 -5.22
CA LEU A 24 -5.30 -5.63 -4.89
C LEU A 24 -6.10 -5.99 -6.14
N LYS A 25 -6.59 -7.22 -6.20
CA LYS A 25 -7.44 -7.68 -7.29
C LYS A 25 -8.68 -6.79 -7.29
N GLY A 26 -8.92 -6.12 -8.42
CA GLY A 26 -10.07 -5.21 -8.56
C GLY A 26 -9.88 -3.84 -7.93
N LEU A 27 -8.65 -3.32 -7.78
CA LEU A 27 -8.43 -1.92 -7.34
C LEU A 27 -9.23 -0.90 -8.18
N TYR A 28 -9.30 -1.12 -9.49
CA TYR A 28 -10.07 -0.29 -10.44
C TYR A 28 -11.46 -0.87 -10.77
N GLN A 29 -11.90 -1.90 -10.04
CA GLN A 29 -13.24 -2.46 -10.16
C GLN A 29 -14.11 -1.94 -9.01
N VAL A 30 -15.23 -1.31 -9.34
CA VAL A 30 -16.17 -0.80 -8.33
C VAL A 30 -17.52 -1.50 -8.49
N ARG A 31 -18.11 -1.85 -7.37
CA ARG A 31 -19.42 -2.50 -7.27
C ARG A 31 -20.39 -1.51 -6.64
N GLN A 32 -21.52 -1.27 -7.30
CA GLN A 32 -22.56 -0.37 -6.80
C GLN A 32 -23.92 -1.09 -6.82
N PRO A 33 -24.66 -1.09 -5.71
CA PRO A 33 -26.02 -1.64 -5.72
C PRO A 33 -26.92 -0.80 -6.63
N VAL A 34 -27.76 -1.47 -7.41
CA VAL A 34 -28.69 -0.86 -8.35
C VAL A 34 -30.11 -1.37 -8.14
N ASN A 35 -31.08 -0.49 -8.38
CA ASN A 35 -32.51 -0.83 -8.38
C ASN A 35 -33.00 -1.10 -9.82
N GLY A 36 -32.35 -2.05 -10.49
CA GLY A 36 -32.63 -2.44 -11.87
C GLY A 36 -31.66 -1.85 -12.91
N GLN A 37 -31.85 -2.24 -14.17
CA GLN A 37 -30.89 -2.00 -15.27
C GLN A 37 -31.26 -0.80 -16.17
N ALA A 38 -32.21 0.03 -15.76
CA ALA A 38 -32.62 1.21 -16.52
C ALA A 38 -31.42 2.15 -16.76
N PRO A 39 -31.34 2.84 -17.92
CA PRO A 39 -30.21 3.74 -18.22
C PRO A 39 -29.95 4.79 -17.14
N GLN A 40 -31.01 5.39 -16.58
CA GLN A 40 -30.89 6.40 -15.52
C GLN A 40 -30.27 5.84 -14.23
N GLU A 41 -30.63 4.61 -13.85
CA GLU A 41 -30.05 3.96 -12.67
C GLU A 41 -28.60 3.56 -12.91
N ARG A 42 -28.28 3.12 -14.13
CA ARG A 42 -26.89 2.88 -14.56
C ARG A 42 -26.05 4.16 -14.49
N ASP A 43 -26.56 5.28 -14.97
CA ASP A 43 -25.84 6.56 -14.94
C ASP A 43 -25.58 6.99 -13.49
N ARG A 44 -26.61 6.92 -12.62
CA ARG A 44 -26.49 7.19 -11.18
C ARG A 44 -25.42 6.31 -10.53
N ALA A 45 -25.47 5.00 -10.78
CA ALA A 45 -24.53 4.04 -10.21
C ALA A 45 -23.12 4.21 -10.77
N THR A 46 -22.97 4.63 -12.04
CA THR A 46 -21.67 4.93 -12.65
C THR A 46 -21.04 6.16 -12.01
N GLN A 47 -21.83 7.21 -11.73
CA GLN A 47 -21.34 8.38 -10.99
C GLN A 47 -20.90 8.02 -9.56
N ALA A 48 -21.70 7.22 -8.85
CA ALA A 48 -21.33 6.71 -7.53
C ALA A 48 -20.07 5.84 -7.58
N ALA A 49 -19.93 5.01 -8.62
CA ALA A 49 -18.74 4.19 -8.83
C ALA A 49 -17.49 5.05 -9.05
N LEU A 50 -17.61 6.14 -9.81
CA LEU A 50 -16.53 7.12 -10.00
C LEU A 50 -16.13 7.78 -8.68
N ASP A 51 -17.10 8.21 -7.87
CA ASP A 51 -16.83 8.81 -6.56
C ASP A 51 -16.08 7.85 -5.63
N THR A 52 -16.53 6.59 -5.56
CA THR A 52 -15.82 5.53 -4.84
C THR A 52 -14.41 5.31 -5.38
N LEU A 53 -14.22 5.28 -6.70
CA LEU A 53 -12.90 5.09 -7.31
C LEU A 53 -11.95 6.24 -6.98
N VAL A 54 -12.43 7.48 -7.06
CA VAL A 54 -11.63 8.67 -6.70
C VAL A 54 -11.20 8.60 -5.25
N LEU A 55 -12.14 8.31 -4.34
CA LEU A 55 -11.82 8.16 -2.92
C LEU A 55 -10.79 7.05 -2.70
N ARG A 56 -10.98 5.89 -3.34
CA ARG A 56 -10.07 4.75 -3.27
C ARG A 56 -8.66 5.09 -3.73
N LEU A 57 -8.53 5.81 -4.84
CA LEU A 57 -7.25 6.14 -5.48
C LEU A 57 -6.58 7.40 -4.91
N THR A 58 -7.25 8.17 -4.07
CA THR A 58 -6.66 9.38 -3.46
C THR A 58 -6.53 9.28 -1.95
N GLY A 59 -7.39 8.48 -1.32
CA GLY A 59 -7.54 8.39 0.14
C GLY A 59 -8.09 9.67 0.78
N ASP A 60 -8.63 10.61 -0.01
CA ASP A 60 -9.19 11.87 0.47
C ASP A 60 -10.69 11.97 0.08
N PRO A 61 -11.62 12.01 1.03
CA PRO A 61 -13.05 12.15 0.74
C PRO A 61 -13.40 13.46 0.02
N LYS A 62 -12.57 14.50 0.13
CA LYS A 62 -12.78 15.78 -0.56
C LYS A 62 -12.37 15.71 -2.03
N ALA A 63 -11.55 14.73 -2.43
CA ALA A 63 -11.04 14.61 -3.79
C ALA A 63 -12.16 14.40 -4.82
N ALA A 64 -13.23 13.69 -4.44
CA ALA A 64 -14.39 13.52 -5.30
C ALA A 64 -14.95 14.88 -5.75
N GLN A 65 -15.02 15.86 -4.86
CA GLN A 65 -15.61 17.16 -5.16
C GLN A 65 -14.69 18.11 -5.94
N ASN A 66 -13.49 17.66 -6.34
CA ASN A 66 -12.55 18.49 -7.06
C ASN A 66 -13.12 18.93 -8.43
N PRO A 67 -13.18 20.24 -8.74
CA PRO A 67 -13.72 20.75 -10.00
C PRO A 67 -12.96 20.25 -11.24
N GLY A 68 -11.69 19.87 -11.09
CA GLY A 68 -10.89 19.25 -12.15
C GLY A 68 -11.44 17.91 -12.65
N LEU A 69 -12.33 17.26 -11.89
CA LEU A 69 -13.03 16.04 -12.31
C LEU A 69 -14.28 16.30 -13.17
N ALA A 70 -14.70 17.56 -13.35
CA ALA A 70 -15.90 17.89 -14.12
C ALA A 70 -15.95 17.27 -15.55
N PRO A 71 -14.84 17.20 -16.32
CA PRO A 71 -14.85 16.55 -17.63
C PRO A 71 -15.19 15.04 -17.56
N ILE A 72 -14.62 14.34 -16.59
CA ILE A 72 -14.82 12.89 -16.40
C ILE A 72 -16.20 12.62 -15.81
N ARG A 73 -16.70 13.48 -14.92
CA ARG A 73 -18.09 13.40 -14.41
C ARG A 73 -19.10 13.60 -15.53
N LYS A 74 -18.82 14.46 -16.50
CA LYS A 74 -19.70 14.69 -17.66
C LYS A 74 -19.71 13.49 -18.61
N ASP A 75 -18.59 12.82 -18.78
CA ASP A 75 -18.46 11.64 -19.66
C ASP A 75 -17.55 10.57 -19.03
N PRO A 76 -18.08 9.75 -18.09
CA PRO A 76 -17.29 8.71 -17.41
C PRO A 76 -16.82 7.59 -18.35
N GLN A 77 -17.45 7.44 -19.52
CA GLN A 77 -17.15 6.38 -20.47
C GLN A 77 -15.69 6.42 -20.96
N GLN A 78 -15.05 7.59 -20.91
CA GLN A 78 -13.66 7.79 -21.32
C GLN A 78 -12.63 7.03 -20.47
N ILE A 79 -13.01 6.63 -19.26
CA ILE A 79 -12.14 5.91 -18.32
C ILE A 79 -12.68 4.52 -17.96
N ILE A 80 -13.77 4.09 -18.57
CA ILE A 80 -14.40 2.79 -18.29
C ILE A 80 -14.02 1.80 -19.37
N SER A 81 -13.54 0.63 -18.94
CA SER A 81 -13.19 -0.48 -19.82
C SER A 81 -14.38 -1.39 -20.10
N GLN A 82 -15.18 -1.71 -19.08
CA GLN A 82 -16.34 -2.59 -19.20
C GLN A 82 -17.33 -2.40 -18.05
N PHE A 83 -18.58 -2.82 -18.30
CA PHE A 83 -19.63 -2.92 -17.30
C PHE A 83 -20.19 -4.34 -17.25
N GLY A 84 -20.68 -4.75 -16.08
CA GLY A 84 -21.44 -5.98 -15.92
C GLY A 84 -22.48 -5.85 -14.80
N PHE A 85 -23.44 -6.76 -14.79
CA PHE A 85 -24.42 -6.88 -13.71
C PHE A 85 -24.23 -8.22 -13.02
N ASP A 86 -24.07 -8.18 -11.70
CA ASP A 86 -24.11 -9.36 -10.85
C ASP A 86 -25.55 -9.48 -10.31
N ALA A 87 -26.21 -10.60 -10.60
CA ALA A 87 -27.55 -10.88 -10.13
C ALA A 87 -27.58 -11.17 -8.62
N GLY A 88 -28.63 -10.71 -7.94
CA GLY A 88 -28.85 -10.96 -6.51
C GLY A 88 -29.80 -9.93 -5.91
N PRO A 89 -30.24 -10.11 -4.66
CA PRO A 89 -30.85 -9.04 -3.86
C PRO A 89 -29.78 -8.37 -2.94
N PRO A 90 -29.38 -7.10 -3.18
CA PRO A 90 -29.70 -6.27 -4.34
C PRO A 90 -28.87 -6.63 -5.58
N GLU A 91 -29.34 -6.21 -6.76
CA GLU A 91 -28.59 -6.32 -8.01
C GLU A 91 -27.39 -5.37 -7.94
N VAL A 92 -26.26 -5.74 -8.54
CA VAL A 92 -25.01 -4.96 -8.44
C VAL A 92 -24.48 -4.63 -9.83
N LEU A 93 -24.27 -3.33 -10.10
CA LEU A 93 -23.49 -2.86 -11.23
C LEU A 93 -22.00 -2.98 -10.90
N LYS A 94 -21.27 -3.70 -11.74
CA LYS A 94 -19.81 -3.80 -11.71
C LYS A 94 -19.24 -2.92 -12.81
N VAL A 95 -18.44 -1.93 -12.42
CA VAL A 95 -17.75 -1.02 -13.32
C VAL A 95 -16.26 -1.29 -13.23
N ASP A 96 -15.64 -1.64 -14.35
CA ASP A 96 -14.20 -1.82 -14.45
C ASP A 96 -13.61 -0.60 -15.16
N PHE A 97 -12.82 0.18 -14.42
CA PHE A 97 -12.15 1.36 -14.94
C PHE A 97 -10.79 0.98 -15.53
N ASP A 98 -10.41 1.61 -16.64
CA ASP A 98 -9.08 1.44 -17.22
C ASP A 98 -8.04 2.18 -16.34
N PRO A 99 -7.01 1.49 -15.82
CA PRO A 99 -6.04 2.09 -14.90
C PRO A 99 -5.30 3.29 -15.49
N ALA A 100 -4.85 3.20 -16.74
CA ALA A 100 -3.98 4.19 -17.36
C ALA A 100 -4.72 5.52 -17.59
N THR A 101 -5.91 5.44 -18.20
CA THR A 101 -6.77 6.60 -18.46
C THR A 101 -7.30 7.20 -17.16
N THR A 102 -7.70 6.37 -16.19
CA THR A 102 -8.15 6.84 -14.87
C THR A 102 -7.07 7.66 -14.18
N GLU A 103 -5.86 7.10 -14.02
CA GLU A 103 -4.77 7.81 -13.35
C GLU A 103 -4.36 9.08 -14.09
N GLN A 104 -4.34 9.04 -15.42
CA GLN A 104 -4.05 10.23 -16.21
C GLN A 104 -5.10 11.33 -15.96
N ALA A 105 -6.37 10.95 -15.86
CA ALA A 105 -7.45 11.88 -15.62
C ALA A 105 -7.39 12.48 -14.20
N LEU A 106 -7.08 11.68 -13.18
CA LEU A 106 -6.82 12.16 -11.81
C LEU A 106 -5.62 13.11 -11.74
N ARG A 107 -4.50 12.75 -12.41
CA ARG A 107 -3.31 13.62 -12.47
C ARG A 107 -3.61 14.95 -13.17
N ARG A 108 -4.38 14.95 -14.26
CA ARG A 108 -4.83 16.18 -14.95
C ARG A 108 -5.74 17.04 -14.08
N ALA A 109 -6.55 16.43 -13.22
CA ALA A 109 -7.38 17.12 -12.23
C ALA A 109 -6.57 17.68 -11.04
N GLY A 110 -5.24 17.50 -11.02
CA GLY A 110 -4.39 17.96 -9.93
C GLY A 110 -4.55 17.14 -8.64
N LEU A 111 -5.09 15.92 -8.73
CA LEU A 111 -5.27 15.05 -7.58
C LEU A 111 -4.03 14.17 -7.34
N PRO A 112 -3.59 14.04 -6.08
CA PRO A 112 -2.53 13.11 -5.74
C PRO A 112 -3.07 11.67 -5.80
N VAL A 113 -2.30 10.74 -6.38
CA VAL A 113 -2.78 9.37 -6.65
C VAL A 113 -1.99 8.35 -5.83
N TRP A 114 -2.72 7.50 -5.12
CA TRP A 114 -2.25 6.29 -4.47
C TRP A 114 -2.44 5.10 -5.44
N GLY A 115 -1.33 4.66 -6.04
CA GLY A 115 -1.34 3.55 -7.00
C GLY A 115 -1.57 2.16 -6.36
N ALA A 116 -1.18 1.12 -7.12
CA ALA A 116 -1.31 -0.28 -6.71
C ALA A 116 -0.43 -0.68 -5.50
N SER A 117 0.63 0.08 -5.28
CA SER A 117 1.57 -0.04 -4.15
C SER A 117 0.93 0.32 -2.82
N ARG A 118 0.33 -0.66 -2.14
CA ARG A 118 -0.38 -0.46 -0.87
C ARG A 118 0.13 -1.43 0.19
N PRO A 119 0.25 -1.00 1.47
CA PRO A 119 0.58 -1.90 2.55
C PRO A 119 -0.55 -2.91 2.73
N SER A 120 -0.19 -4.18 2.77
CA SER A 120 -1.07 -5.25 3.24
C SER A 120 -1.34 -5.07 4.74
N ILE A 121 -2.59 -5.19 5.15
CA ILE A 121 -3.05 -4.95 6.53
C ILE A 121 -3.62 -6.25 7.09
N LEU A 122 -3.08 -6.72 8.21
CA LEU A 122 -3.71 -7.77 9.00
C LEU A 122 -4.67 -7.15 10.03
N GLY A 123 -5.97 -7.38 9.85
CA GLY A 123 -7.02 -6.85 10.72
C GLY A 123 -7.40 -7.82 11.84
N TRP A 124 -6.96 -7.54 13.06
CA TRP A 124 -7.49 -8.15 14.28
C TRP A 124 -8.77 -7.43 14.66
N TRP A 125 -9.91 -8.03 14.33
CA TRP A 125 -11.21 -7.41 14.53
C TRP A 125 -12.00 -8.16 15.59
N LEU A 126 -12.15 -7.55 16.77
CA LEU A 126 -12.90 -8.09 17.90
C LEU A 126 -14.27 -7.43 17.97
N ASN A 127 -15.33 -8.22 17.86
CA ASN A 127 -16.69 -7.78 18.13
C ASN A 127 -17.05 -8.12 19.57
N ASP A 128 -17.39 -7.11 20.36
CA ASP A 128 -17.85 -7.23 21.74
C ASP A 128 -19.36 -6.97 21.79
N SER A 129 -20.11 -8.01 22.14
CA SER A 129 -21.58 -7.96 22.26
C SER A 129 -22.02 -8.45 23.64
N THR A 130 -23.32 -8.45 23.89
CA THR A 130 -23.89 -9.03 25.12
C THR A 130 -23.61 -10.52 25.30
N GLU A 131 -23.26 -11.22 24.21
CA GLU A 131 -22.92 -12.65 24.21
C GLU A 131 -21.43 -12.90 24.48
N GLY A 132 -20.62 -11.83 24.52
CA GLY A 132 -19.18 -11.86 24.75
C GLY A 132 -18.38 -11.34 23.55
N ALA A 133 -17.05 -11.35 23.72
CA ALA A 133 -16.12 -10.89 22.71
C ALA A 133 -15.70 -12.02 21.75
N SER A 134 -15.74 -11.75 20.45
CA SER A 134 -15.40 -12.72 19.39
C SER A 134 -14.50 -12.12 18.31
N LEU A 135 -13.39 -12.79 18.03
CA LEU A 135 -12.46 -12.42 16.96
C LEU A 135 -13.01 -12.89 15.60
N VAL A 136 -13.12 -11.95 14.66
CA VAL A 136 -13.53 -12.25 13.29
C VAL A 136 -12.37 -12.92 12.53
N GLY A 137 -12.54 -14.21 12.25
CA GLY A 137 -11.63 -14.98 11.40
C GLY A 137 -11.99 -14.93 9.91
N ASP A 138 -11.00 -15.12 9.05
CA ASP A 138 -11.11 -15.02 7.58
C ASP A 138 -12.20 -15.92 6.98
N GLY A 139 -12.40 -17.11 7.54
CA GLY A 139 -13.41 -18.08 7.08
C GLY A 139 -14.83 -17.82 7.59
N GLN A 140 -15.04 -16.80 8.42
CA GLN A 140 -16.35 -16.53 9.05
C GLN A 140 -17.21 -15.60 8.19
N THR A 141 -18.53 -15.66 8.35
CA THR A 141 -19.49 -14.83 7.61
C THR A 141 -19.27 -13.33 7.87
N ALA A 142 -18.91 -12.96 9.11
CA ALA A 142 -18.61 -11.58 9.51
C ALA A 142 -17.41 -10.96 8.77
N ALA A 143 -16.48 -11.78 8.24
CA ALA A 143 -15.34 -11.31 7.46
C ALA A 143 -15.75 -10.64 6.14
N SER A 144 -16.91 -10.97 5.60
CA SER A 144 -17.39 -10.44 4.32
C SER A 144 -17.60 -8.92 4.37
N ALA A 145 -18.19 -8.40 5.46
CA ALA A 145 -18.39 -6.97 5.67
C ALA A 145 -17.06 -6.22 5.76
N LEU A 146 -16.08 -6.79 6.48
CA LEU A 146 -14.75 -6.21 6.62
C LEU A 146 -14.00 -6.16 5.28
N ARG A 147 -14.04 -7.26 4.50
CA ARG A 147 -13.42 -7.31 3.18
C ARG A 147 -14.09 -6.35 2.19
N THR A 148 -15.42 -6.24 2.24
CA THR A 148 -16.18 -5.30 1.40
C THR A 148 -15.81 -3.86 1.73
N ALA A 149 -15.77 -3.51 3.01
CA ALA A 149 -15.34 -2.19 3.48
C ALA A 149 -13.89 -1.88 3.06
N ALA A 150 -12.96 -2.82 3.27
CA ALA A 150 -11.57 -2.64 2.86
C ALA A 150 -11.43 -2.48 1.35
N GLN A 151 -12.15 -3.28 0.56
CA GLN A 151 -12.15 -3.18 -0.90
C GLN A 151 -12.78 -1.86 -1.36
N HIS A 152 -13.84 -1.40 -0.71
CA HIS A 152 -14.46 -0.10 -0.95
C HIS A 152 -13.44 1.03 -0.80
N ARG A 153 -12.59 0.96 0.23
CA ARG A 153 -11.51 1.93 0.51
C ARG A 153 -10.16 1.63 -0.18
N GLY A 154 -10.04 0.52 -0.90
CA GLY A 154 -8.80 0.13 -1.59
C GLY A 154 -7.68 -0.26 -0.64
N LEU A 155 -8.01 -0.92 0.46
CA LEU A 155 -7.06 -1.43 1.43
C LEU A 155 -6.91 -2.95 1.26
N PRO A 156 -5.70 -3.49 1.09
CA PRO A 156 -5.47 -4.94 1.05
C PRO A 156 -5.60 -5.51 2.46
N LEU A 157 -6.82 -5.89 2.84
CA LEU A 157 -7.11 -6.48 4.15
C LEU A 157 -6.98 -8.00 4.12
N ARG A 158 -6.21 -8.53 5.07
CA ARG A 158 -6.18 -9.93 5.48
C ARG A 158 -6.74 -10.03 6.89
N LEU A 159 -7.33 -11.17 7.22
CA LEU A 159 -7.84 -11.47 8.54
C LEU A 159 -7.12 -12.70 9.12
N PRO A 160 -6.99 -12.80 10.45
CA PRO A 160 -6.47 -14.00 11.09
C PRO A 160 -7.36 -15.22 10.81
N LEU A 161 -6.85 -16.42 11.05
CA LEU A 161 -7.67 -17.64 10.97
C LEU A 161 -8.67 -17.71 12.13
N ALA A 162 -8.42 -16.93 13.18
CA ALA A 162 -9.08 -16.97 14.47
C ALA A 162 -9.03 -18.37 15.10
N ASP A 163 -7.85 -19.01 15.04
CA ASP A 163 -7.63 -20.27 15.76
C ASP A 163 -7.54 -20.04 17.28
N LEU A 164 -7.50 -21.13 18.07
CA LEU A 164 -7.49 -21.03 19.53
C LEU A 164 -6.33 -20.16 20.07
N SER A 165 -5.16 -20.21 19.44
CA SER A 165 -4.00 -19.43 19.89
C SER A 165 -4.20 -17.93 19.64
N GLU A 166 -4.85 -17.57 18.53
CA GLU A 166 -5.20 -16.19 18.22
C GLU A 166 -6.33 -15.68 19.10
N GLN A 167 -7.36 -16.50 19.33
CA GLN A 167 -8.49 -16.15 20.21
C GLN A 167 -8.04 -15.85 21.64
N LEU A 168 -7.03 -16.56 22.15
CA LEU A 168 -6.49 -16.32 23.49
C LEU A 168 -5.81 -14.95 23.64
N VAL A 169 -5.22 -14.42 22.56
CA VAL A 169 -4.51 -13.13 22.58
C VAL A 169 -5.44 -11.97 22.19
N ALA A 170 -6.48 -12.23 21.39
CA ALA A 170 -7.44 -11.24 20.91
C ALA A 170 -8.43 -10.77 22.00
N THR A 171 -7.91 -10.14 23.04
CA THR A 171 -8.71 -9.55 24.12
C THR A 171 -8.87 -8.05 23.92
N ALA A 172 -9.95 -7.46 24.42
CA ALA A 172 -10.16 -6.00 24.34
C ALA A 172 -8.96 -5.19 24.88
N PRO A 173 -8.35 -5.53 26.05
CA PRO A 173 -7.14 -4.85 26.51
C PRO A 173 -5.95 -4.98 25.56
N ALA A 174 -5.77 -6.13 24.90
CA ALA A 174 -4.68 -6.33 23.95
C ALA A 174 -4.87 -5.50 22.67
N LEU A 175 -6.10 -5.44 22.13
CA LEU A 175 -6.40 -4.66 20.93
C LEU A 175 -6.40 -3.15 21.20
N GLU A 176 -6.77 -2.74 22.42
CA GLU A 176 -6.71 -1.35 22.86
C GLU A 176 -5.33 -0.93 23.40
N SER A 177 -4.35 -1.83 23.47
CA SER A 177 -2.98 -1.54 23.95
C SER A 177 -2.18 -0.71 22.95
N ALA A 178 -1.27 0.15 23.44
CA ALA A 178 -0.31 0.84 22.58
C ALA A 178 0.86 -0.04 22.12
N ASP A 179 1.11 -1.13 22.85
CA ASP A 179 2.11 -2.13 22.52
C ASP A 179 1.47 -3.27 21.72
N PRO A 180 1.83 -3.44 20.44
CA PRO A 180 1.30 -4.52 19.61
C PRO A 180 1.98 -5.86 19.86
N ALA A 181 2.98 -5.97 20.75
CA ALA A 181 3.79 -7.19 20.91
C ALA A 181 2.97 -8.49 21.02
N PRO A 182 1.87 -8.56 21.81
CA PRO A 182 1.07 -9.79 21.88
C PRO A 182 0.48 -10.19 20.53
N LEU A 183 -0.11 -9.22 19.81
CA LEU A 183 -0.72 -9.45 18.50
C LEU A 183 0.34 -9.70 17.42
N ARG A 184 1.48 -9.01 17.49
CA ARG A 184 2.56 -9.08 16.50
C ARG A 184 3.13 -10.49 16.39
N SER A 185 3.42 -11.15 17.50
CA SER A 185 3.96 -12.51 17.50
C SER A 185 3.02 -13.51 16.81
N ALA A 186 1.71 -13.41 17.06
CA ALA A 186 0.71 -14.25 16.38
C ALA A 186 0.54 -13.87 14.90
N SER A 187 0.93 -12.65 14.52
CA SER A 187 0.75 -12.09 13.17
C SER A 187 1.88 -12.43 12.19
N GLU A 188 3.05 -12.89 12.68
CA GLU A 188 4.25 -13.11 11.86
C GLU A 188 3.98 -14.03 10.66
N ARG A 189 3.13 -15.04 10.84
CA ARG A 189 2.76 -16.02 9.81
C ARG A 189 2.02 -15.43 8.60
N TYR A 190 1.42 -14.24 8.73
CA TYR A 190 0.67 -13.58 7.66
C TYR A 190 1.53 -12.68 6.77
N ASN A 191 2.74 -12.33 7.23
CA ASN A 191 3.67 -11.41 6.56
C ASN A 191 2.98 -10.15 6.01
N ALA A 192 2.12 -9.54 6.83
CA ALA A 192 1.47 -8.28 6.50
C ALA A 192 2.40 -7.10 6.81
N ASP A 193 2.28 -6.03 6.02
CA ASP A 193 3.08 -4.81 6.20
C ASP A 193 2.61 -4.01 7.42
N ALA A 194 1.31 -4.03 7.69
CA ALA A 194 0.67 -3.33 8.78
C ALA A 194 -0.21 -4.25 9.65
N LEU A 195 -0.30 -3.90 10.92
CA LEU A 195 -1.22 -4.52 11.89
C LEU A 195 -2.32 -3.51 12.21
N LEU A 196 -3.58 -3.91 12.08
CA LEU A 196 -4.74 -3.12 12.47
C LEU A 196 -5.49 -3.88 13.58
N ALA A 197 -5.57 -3.31 14.77
CA ALA A 197 -6.41 -3.82 15.85
C ALA A 197 -7.68 -2.99 15.96
N VAL A 198 -8.83 -3.64 16.00
CA VAL A 198 -10.15 -3.00 16.10
C VAL A 198 -10.96 -3.69 17.18
N HIS A 199 -11.38 -2.92 18.18
CA HIS A 199 -12.35 -3.33 19.17
C HIS A 199 -13.68 -2.63 18.89
N ALA A 200 -14.63 -3.37 18.34
CA ALA A 200 -15.96 -2.90 17.98
C ALA A 200 -16.98 -3.41 19.00
N ARG A 201 -17.80 -2.52 19.56
CA ARG A 201 -18.81 -2.81 20.58
C ARG A 201 -20.13 -2.16 20.25
N GLU A 202 -21.22 -2.81 20.62
CA GLU A 202 -22.56 -2.22 20.52
C GLU A 202 -22.97 -1.60 21.86
N GLU A 203 -23.29 -0.30 21.85
CA GLU A 203 -23.71 0.44 23.05
C GLU A 203 -24.86 1.39 22.69
N GLY A 204 -26.00 1.24 23.37
CA GLY A 204 -27.16 2.12 23.18
C GLY A 204 -27.79 2.05 21.77
N GLY A 205 -27.70 0.90 21.09
CA GLY A 205 -28.22 0.72 19.73
C GLY A 205 -27.36 1.34 18.63
N GLN A 206 -26.11 1.72 18.96
CA GLN A 206 -25.12 2.15 17.99
C GLN A 206 -23.82 1.36 18.16
N TRP A 207 -23.17 1.08 17.04
CA TRP A 207 -21.85 0.47 17.04
C TRP A 207 -20.77 1.54 17.25
N GLN A 208 -19.80 1.25 18.11
CA GLN A 208 -18.63 2.08 18.34
C GLN A 208 -17.37 1.22 18.19
N ALA A 209 -16.32 1.75 17.58
CA ALA A 209 -15.07 1.02 17.39
C ALA A 209 -13.90 1.90 17.76
N LYS A 210 -13.00 1.35 18.58
CA LYS A 210 -11.65 1.89 18.75
C LYS A 210 -10.71 1.11 17.88
N TRP A 211 -9.81 1.80 17.20
CA TRP A 211 -8.85 1.17 16.32
C TRP A 211 -7.44 1.69 16.55
N ARG A 212 -6.46 0.84 16.29
CA ARG A 212 -5.03 1.14 16.31
C ARG A 212 -4.36 0.51 15.11
N LEU A 213 -3.44 1.24 14.49
CA LEU A 213 -2.72 0.82 13.30
C LEU A 213 -1.22 0.97 13.54
N TRP A 214 -0.47 -0.07 13.22
CA TRP A 214 1.00 -0.07 13.26
C TRP A 214 1.55 -0.40 11.88
N LEU A 215 2.41 0.47 11.34
CA LEU A 215 3.11 0.28 10.07
C LEU A 215 4.57 0.72 10.23
N GLY A 216 5.47 -0.25 10.38
CA GLY A 216 6.85 0.02 10.82
C GLY A 216 6.84 0.74 12.18
N ASP A 217 7.48 1.90 12.24
CA ASP A 217 7.54 2.74 13.45
C ASP A 217 6.31 3.64 13.64
N GLN A 218 5.44 3.75 12.64
CA GLN A 218 4.25 4.60 12.71
C GLN A 218 3.15 3.93 13.53
N LYS A 219 2.51 4.73 14.39
CA LYS A 219 1.41 4.30 15.25
C LYS A 219 0.27 5.30 15.12
N GLU A 220 -0.86 4.83 14.64
CA GLU A 220 -2.08 5.63 14.51
C GLU A 220 -3.17 5.02 15.38
N ALA A 221 -4.10 5.84 15.84
CA ALA A 221 -5.24 5.39 16.62
C ALA A 221 -6.43 6.31 16.43
N GLY A 222 -7.62 5.80 16.69
CA GLY A 222 -8.84 6.59 16.65
C GLY A 222 -10.06 5.82 17.11
N SER A 223 -11.20 6.48 16.99
CA SER A 223 -12.51 5.90 17.26
C SER A 223 -13.51 6.35 16.22
N VAL A 224 -14.45 5.47 15.87
CA VAL A 224 -15.55 5.74 14.93
C VAL A 224 -16.85 5.18 15.49
N GLN A 225 -17.97 5.63 14.92
CA GLN A 225 -19.30 5.16 15.25
C GLN A 225 -20.04 4.78 13.95
N GLY A 226 -20.99 3.86 14.05
CA GLY A 226 -21.79 3.39 12.93
C GLY A 226 -23.16 2.88 13.38
N ALA A 227 -24.12 2.86 12.45
CA ALA A 227 -25.45 2.32 12.72
C ALA A 227 -25.42 0.79 12.86
N ASP A 228 -24.51 0.12 12.15
CA ASP A 228 -24.37 -1.33 12.13
C ASP A 228 -22.89 -1.74 11.92
N GLN A 229 -22.65 -3.05 11.88
CA GLN A 229 -21.31 -3.63 11.67
C GLN A 229 -20.68 -3.28 10.31
N ALA A 230 -21.49 -3.12 9.26
CA ALA A 230 -20.98 -2.79 7.93
C ALA A 230 -20.57 -1.31 7.86
N ALA A 231 -21.39 -0.42 8.42
CA ALA A 231 -21.12 1.00 8.54
C ALA A 231 -19.85 1.26 9.35
N ILE A 232 -19.66 0.54 10.46
CA ILE A 232 -18.46 0.73 11.28
C ILE A 232 -17.20 0.17 10.63
N ALA A 233 -17.30 -0.95 9.90
CA ALA A 233 -16.22 -1.45 9.07
C ALA A 233 -15.79 -0.43 8.02
N ASP A 234 -16.74 0.14 7.29
CA ASP A 234 -16.47 1.16 6.26
C ASP A 234 -15.88 2.46 6.84
N ALA A 235 -16.31 2.84 8.05
CA ALA A 235 -15.78 4.00 8.78
C ALA A 235 -14.35 3.79 9.30
N VAL A 236 -14.04 2.62 9.88
CA VAL A 236 -12.67 2.28 10.30
C VAL A 236 -11.74 2.26 9.09
N MET A 237 -12.14 1.60 8.00
CA MET A 237 -11.33 1.51 6.79
C MET A 237 -11.13 2.89 6.15
N LEU A 238 -12.11 3.79 6.22
CA LEU A 238 -11.95 5.18 5.76
C LEU A 238 -10.87 5.89 6.59
N ALA A 239 -10.98 5.84 7.91
CA ALA A 239 -10.03 6.50 8.81
C ALA A 239 -8.60 5.96 8.60
N VAL A 240 -8.44 4.65 8.40
CA VAL A 240 -7.14 4.03 8.09
C VAL A 240 -6.62 4.51 6.73
N ALA A 241 -7.47 4.56 5.70
CA ALA A 241 -7.07 5.04 4.37
C ALA A 241 -6.60 6.50 4.41
N GLU A 242 -7.32 7.38 5.12
CA GLU A 242 -6.95 8.79 5.28
C GLU A 242 -5.63 8.99 6.02
N ARG A 243 -5.31 8.14 7.00
CA ARG A 243 -4.03 8.19 7.73
C ARG A 243 -2.86 7.68 6.91
N LEU A 244 -3.09 6.69 6.06
CA LEU A 244 -2.04 6.11 5.22
C LEU A 244 -1.78 6.94 3.96
N ALA A 245 -2.83 7.49 3.33
CA ALA A 245 -2.74 8.13 2.02
C ALA A 245 -1.61 9.17 1.88
N PRO A 246 -1.38 10.11 2.83
CA PRO A 246 -0.34 11.13 2.70
C PRO A 246 1.07 10.60 2.43
N ARG A 247 1.38 9.36 2.87
CA ARG A 247 2.68 8.73 2.67
C ARG A 247 2.81 8.01 1.33
N PHE A 248 1.70 7.57 0.74
CA PHE A 248 1.70 6.72 -0.45
C PHE A 248 1.18 7.41 -1.71
N VAL A 249 0.58 8.60 -1.58
CA VAL A 249 0.14 9.38 -2.74
C VAL A 249 1.28 10.10 -3.42
N ALA A 250 1.29 10.10 -4.76
CA ALA A 250 2.18 10.93 -5.55
C ALA A 250 1.49 12.24 -5.93
N LYS A 251 2.08 13.38 -5.53
CA LYS A 251 1.58 14.70 -5.93
C LYS A 251 1.75 14.91 -7.45
N PRO A 252 0.80 15.55 -8.13
CA PRO A 252 0.96 15.92 -9.54
C PRO A 252 2.22 16.76 -9.73
N GLY A 253 3.02 16.43 -10.75
CA GLY A 253 4.28 17.13 -11.06
C GLY A 253 5.45 16.81 -10.13
N ALA A 254 5.25 16.09 -9.02
CA ALA A 254 6.35 15.62 -8.17
C ALA A 254 7.04 14.35 -8.73
N SER A 255 6.40 13.70 -9.70
CA SER A 255 6.98 12.55 -10.40
C SER A 255 8.01 13.01 -11.41
N GLY A 256 9.23 12.50 -11.28
CA GLY A 256 10.33 12.77 -12.18
C GLY A 256 11.30 11.60 -12.25
N GLN A 257 12.39 11.77 -13.00
CA GLN A 257 13.44 10.77 -13.04
C GLN A 257 14.25 10.81 -11.73
N GLN A 258 14.35 9.67 -11.05
CA GLN A 258 15.13 9.49 -9.82
C GLN A 258 16.27 8.50 -10.06
N THR A 259 17.36 8.67 -9.30
CA THR A 259 18.47 7.72 -9.27
C THR A 259 18.43 6.99 -7.94
N LEU A 260 18.16 5.69 -7.98
CA LEU A 260 18.04 4.81 -6.83
C LEU A 260 19.26 3.90 -6.74
N GLU A 261 19.96 3.98 -5.62
CA GLU A 261 21.00 3.03 -5.25
C GLU A 261 20.47 2.02 -4.23
N VAL A 262 20.76 0.75 -4.46
CA VAL A 262 20.48 -0.35 -3.52
C VAL A 262 21.77 -1.12 -3.23
N GLN A 263 22.07 -1.28 -1.94
CA GLN A 263 23.20 -2.08 -1.41
C GLN A 263 22.70 -3.43 -0.87
N GLY A 264 23.59 -4.42 -0.75
CA GLY A 264 23.23 -5.76 -0.29
C GLY A 264 22.50 -6.61 -1.33
N MET A 265 22.76 -6.37 -2.63
CA MET A 265 22.10 -7.10 -3.71
C MET A 265 22.59 -8.54 -3.83
N ASN A 266 21.65 -9.47 -3.84
CA ASN A 266 21.84 -10.87 -4.22
C ASN A 266 20.81 -11.26 -5.29
N LEU A 267 20.82 -12.52 -5.75
CA LEU A 267 19.93 -12.98 -6.82
C LEU A 267 18.44 -12.90 -6.44
N GLU A 268 18.10 -13.20 -5.19
CA GLU A 268 16.72 -13.15 -4.67
C GLU A 268 16.22 -11.71 -4.56
N HIS A 269 17.03 -10.84 -3.96
CA HIS A 269 16.77 -9.40 -3.83
C HIS A 269 16.62 -8.72 -5.19
N TYR A 270 17.35 -9.18 -6.21
CA TYR A 270 17.23 -8.65 -7.57
C TYR A 270 15.85 -8.89 -8.18
N ALA A 271 15.35 -10.12 -8.12
CA ALA A 271 14.02 -10.45 -8.64
C ALA A 271 12.92 -9.70 -7.86
N ALA A 272 13.03 -9.64 -6.53
CA ALA A 272 12.08 -8.92 -5.68
C ALA A 272 12.07 -7.41 -5.99
N LEU A 273 13.24 -6.79 -6.11
CA LEU A 273 13.38 -5.36 -6.37
C LEU A 273 12.86 -4.98 -7.76
N LEU A 274 13.17 -5.77 -8.80
CA LEU A 274 12.68 -5.49 -10.16
C LEU A 274 11.16 -5.52 -10.23
N ARG A 275 10.53 -6.51 -9.59
CA ARG A 275 9.06 -6.59 -9.52
C ARG A 275 8.47 -5.40 -8.78
N LEU A 276 9.13 -4.96 -7.71
CA LEU A 276 8.71 -3.81 -6.93
C LEU A 276 8.81 -2.48 -7.70
N LEU A 277 9.82 -2.36 -8.56
CA LEU A 277 10.09 -1.15 -9.35
C LEU A 277 9.48 -1.18 -10.75
N GLU A 278 8.82 -2.28 -11.16
CA GLU A 278 8.16 -2.43 -12.47
C GLU A 278 7.25 -1.24 -12.81
N PRO A 279 6.37 -0.73 -11.90
CA PRO A 279 5.51 0.40 -12.20
C PRO A 279 6.25 1.72 -12.47
N PHE A 280 7.52 1.81 -12.04
CA PHE A 280 8.34 3.02 -12.13
C PHE A 280 9.26 3.01 -13.37
N GLY A 281 9.18 1.99 -14.24
CA GLY A 281 9.98 1.93 -15.46
C GLY A 281 11.49 1.86 -15.18
N VAL A 282 11.89 0.88 -14.39
CA VAL A 282 13.27 0.66 -13.94
C VAL A 282 14.25 0.47 -15.10
N ARG A 283 15.40 1.16 -15.05
CA ARG A 283 16.53 0.96 -15.97
C ARG A 283 17.83 0.84 -15.18
N LEU A 284 18.59 -0.21 -15.43
CA LEU A 284 19.91 -0.39 -14.83
C LEU A 284 20.88 0.70 -15.33
N GLN A 285 21.59 1.37 -14.42
CA GLN A 285 22.65 2.32 -14.76
C GLN A 285 24.04 1.71 -14.53
N SER A 286 24.27 1.09 -13.37
CA SER A 286 25.57 0.49 -13.04
C SER A 286 25.45 -0.61 -11.99
N VAL A 287 26.38 -1.57 -12.03
CA VAL A 287 26.56 -2.64 -11.04
C VAL A 287 28.00 -2.60 -10.54
N GLN A 288 28.18 -2.53 -9.23
CA GLN A 288 29.50 -2.58 -8.57
C GLN A 288 29.39 -3.51 -7.36
N GLY A 289 29.77 -4.78 -7.53
CA GLY A 289 29.61 -5.78 -6.47
C GLY A 289 28.14 -5.96 -6.08
N ASP A 290 27.82 -5.71 -4.81
CA ASP A 290 26.46 -5.77 -4.25
C ASP A 290 25.71 -4.43 -4.29
N ARG A 291 26.33 -3.38 -4.85
CA ARG A 291 25.74 -2.05 -5.06
C ARG A 291 25.24 -1.93 -6.50
N ILE A 292 23.94 -1.68 -6.65
CA ILE A 292 23.31 -1.47 -7.95
C ILE A 292 22.63 -0.10 -8.00
N VAL A 293 22.84 0.62 -9.09
CA VAL A 293 22.22 1.92 -9.35
C VAL A 293 21.21 1.78 -10.48
N TYR A 294 19.98 2.21 -10.22
CA TYR A 294 18.88 2.24 -11.15
C TYR A 294 18.41 3.66 -11.44
N ARG A 295 17.86 3.84 -12.64
CA ARG A 295 17.01 4.96 -13.01
C ARG A 295 15.56 4.52 -12.89
N VAL A 296 14.75 5.30 -12.20
CA VAL A 296 13.32 5.04 -12.05
C VAL A 296 12.53 6.34 -12.24
N ASN A 297 11.27 6.25 -12.62
CA ASN A 297 10.38 7.40 -12.78
C ASN A 297 9.34 7.39 -11.66
N GLY A 298 9.29 8.43 -10.85
CA GLY A 298 8.35 8.54 -9.73
C GLY A 298 8.69 9.71 -8.82
N SER A 299 7.87 9.92 -7.79
CA SER A 299 8.24 10.84 -6.71
C SER A 299 9.17 10.14 -5.72
N ALA A 300 10.06 10.90 -5.07
CA ALA A 300 10.96 10.36 -4.05
C ALA A 300 10.18 9.71 -2.89
N ASP A 301 9.08 10.35 -2.46
CA ASP A 301 8.25 9.84 -1.37
C ASP A 301 7.56 8.52 -1.72
N GLN A 302 7.07 8.38 -2.95
CA GLN A 302 6.43 7.15 -3.41
C GLN A 302 7.43 5.99 -3.47
N LEU A 303 8.65 6.25 -3.98
CA LEU A 303 9.72 5.25 -4.00
C LEU A 303 10.15 4.85 -2.59
N ARG A 304 10.33 5.82 -1.68
CA ARG A 304 10.66 5.56 -0.27
C ARG A 304 9.57 4.72 0.39
N ALA A 305 8.30 5.07 0.19
CA ALA A 305 7.17 4.32 0.72
C ALA A 305 7.16 2.88 0.19
N GLN A 306 7.31 2.69 -1.12
CA GLN A 306 7.35 1.38 -1.76
C GLN A 306 8.51 0.52 -1.26
N LEU A 307 9.73 1.07 -1.22
CA LEU A 307 10.92 0.35 -0.76
C LEU A 307 10.81 -0.01 0.74
N SER A 308 10.17 0.84 1.55
CA SER A 308 9.92 0.54 2.95
C SER A 308 8.94 -0.63 3.16
N LEU A 309 7.97 -0.82 2.25
CA LEU A 309 7.09 -2.01 2.29
C LEU A 309 7.88 -3.30 2.00
N ALA A 310 8.90 -3.23 1.15
CA ALA A 310 9.84 -4.34 0.95
C ALA A 310 10.90 -4.47 2.06
N LYS A 311 10.76 -3.72 3.16
CA LYS A 311 11.65 -3.74 4.34
C LYS A 311 13.06 -3.21 4.07
N LEU A 312 13.29 -2.49 2.96
CA LEU A 312 14.57 -1.82 2.73
C LEU A 312 14.71 -0.60 3.64
N GLN A 313 15.91 -0.40 4.15
CA GLN A 313 16.27 0.72 5.02
C GLN A 313 16.92 1.83 4.20
N GLU A 314 16.42 3.05 4.35
CA GLU A 314 17.03 4.23 3.73
C GLU A 314 18.36 4.55 4.40
N LEU A 315 19.38 4.79 3.58
CA LEU A 315 20.70 5.22 4.01
C LEU A 315 20.80 6.74 3.90
N PRO A 316 21.56 7.41 4.80
CA PRO A 316 21.86 8.82 4.67
C PRO A 316 22.53 9.12 3.33
N ALA A 317 22.27 10.32 2.80
CA ALA A 317 23.03 10.86 1.68
C ALA A 317 24.53 10.84 2.04
N GLU A 318 25.38 10.42 1.08
CA GLU A 318 26.82 10.44 1.30
C GLU A 318 27.23 11.90 1.52
N ALA A 319 27.87 12.20 2.66
CA ALA A 319 28.44 13.52 2.88
C ALA A 319 29.41 13.78 1.72
N PRO A 320 29.35 14.97 1.06
CA PRO A 320 30.32 15.28 0.03
C PRO A 320 31.71 15.13 0.64
N VAL A 321 32.52 14.26 0.03
CA VAL A 321 33.92 14.10 0.42
C VAL A 321 34.52 15.50 0.41
N PRO A 322 35.09 16.00 1.52
CA PRO A 322 35.70 17.32 1.52
C PRO A 322 36.72 17.34 0.39
N VAL A 323 36.49 18.18 -0.61
CA VAL A 323 37.49 18.43 -1.65
C VAL A 323 38.66 19.02 -0.87
N ALA A 324 39.74 18.25 -0.73
CA ALA A 324 40.95 18.72 -0.09
C ALA A 324 41.31 20.06 -0.77
N PRO A 325 41.50 21.15 0.00
CA PRO A 325 41.84 22.44 -0.59
C PRO A 325 43.06 22.23 -1.48
N ALA A 326 42.96 22.68 -2.74
CA ALA A 326 44.07 22.62 -3.68
C ALA A 326 45.29 23.25 -3.00
N GLN A 327 46.37 22.48 -2.84
CA GLN A 327 47.61 22.99 -2.31
C GLN A 327 48.04 24.20 -3.18
N PRO A 328 48.43 25.34 -2.56
CA PRO A 328 48.96 26.45 -3.33
C PRO A 328 50.15 25.94 -4.15
N ALA A 329 50.15 26.22 -5.45
CA ALA A 329 51.30 25.93 -6.30
C ALA A 329 52.51 26.68 -5.74
N ALA A 330 53.52 25.94 -5.28
CA ALA A 330 54.84 26.51 -5.02
C ALA A 330 55.48 26.86 -6.38
N ASP A 331 56.10 28.04 -6.40
CA ASP A 331 56.56 28.79 -7.57
C ASP A 331 57.18 27.97 -8.72
N GLY A 332 56.72 28.27 -9.95
CA GLY A 332 57.59 28.25 -11.13
C GLY A 332 57.48 27.11 -12.15
N THR A 333 56.55 26.16 -12.03
CA THR A 333 56.39 25.09 -13.05
C THR A 333 55.03 25.19 -13.76
N PRO A 334 54.93 25.12 -15.11
CA PRO A 334 53.64 25.07 -15.78
C PRO A 334 52.88 23.83 -15.30
N ALA A 335 51.69 24.04 -14.74
CA ALA A 335 50.83 22.96 -14.31
C ALA A 335 50.46 22.09 -15.52
N VAL A 336 50.90 20.83 -15.50
CA VAL A 336 50.30 19.80 -16.36
C VAL A 336 48.84 19.72 -15.96
N ALA A 337 47.94 20.06 -16.89
CA ALA A 337 46.50 19.98 -16.66
C ALA A 337 46.17 18.56 -16.19
N ALA A 338 45.81 18.43 -14.92
CA ALA A 338 45.22 17.21 -14.41
C ALA A 338 44.00 16.88 -15.29
N PRO A 339 43.80 15.61 -15.69
CA PRO A 339 42.63 15.24 -16.45
C PRO A 339 41.40 15.73 -15.68
N ALA A 340 40.53 16.47 -16.37
CA ALA A 340 39.29 16.98 -15.80
C ALA A 340 38.61 15.82 -15.04
N PRO A 341 38.17 16.03 -13.78
CA PRO A 341 37.42 14.99 -13.09
C PRO A 341 36.27 14.58 -14.01
N ALA A 342 36.19 13.28 -14.31
CA ALA A 342 35.04 12.72 -15.00
C ALA A 342 33.77 13.31 -14.36
N PRO A 343 32.75 13.70 -15.14
CA PRO A 343 31.55 14.30 -14.57
C PRO A 343 31.06 13.37 -13.46
N ALA A 344 31.14 13.84 -12.23
CA ALA A 344 30.74 13.07 -11.07
C ALA A 344 29.32 12.60 -11.38
N ALA A 345 29.13 11.28 -11.50
CA ALA A 345 27.81 10.72 -11.68
C ALA A 345 26.94 11.35 -10.58
N ALA A 346 25.89 12.07 -10.98
CA ALA A 346 25.05 12.81 -10.06
C ALA A 346 24.69 11.87 -8.91
N ALA A 347 25.04 12.27 -7.69
CA ALA A 347 24.88 11.42 -6.52
C ALA A 347 23.45 10.86 -6.50
N PRO A 348 23.27 9.55 -6.21
CA PRO A 348 21.95 8.95 -6.21
C PRO A 348 21.06 9.74 -5.24
N SER A 349 19.88 10.15 -5.72
CA SER A 349 18.93 10.92 -4.92
C SER A 349 18.30 10.08 -3.81
N LEU A 350 18.37 8.76 -3.94
CA LEU A 350 17.83 7.77 -3.00
C LEU A 350 18.82 6.63 -2.80
N ARG A 351 19.15 6.29 -1.55
CA ARG A 351 20.06 5.20 -1.20
C ARG A 351 19.39 4.27 -0.19
N PHE A 352 19.41 2.98 -0.47
CA PHE A 352 18.78 1.97 0.37
C PHE A 352 19.69 0.76 0.55
N ARG A 353 19.48 0.03 1.65
CA ARG A 353 20.04 -1.31 1.85
C ARG A 353 18.91 -2.30 2.15
N TRP A 354 19.11 -3.54 1.74
CA TRP A 354 18.31 -4.66 2.21
C TRP A 354 18.49 -4.92 3.71
#